data_AF-A0A925A2V7-F1
#
_entry.id   AF-A0A925A2V7-F1
#
_cell.length_a   1.000
_cell.length_b   1.000
_cell.length_c   1.000
_cell.angle_alpha   90.00
_cell.angle_beta   90.00
_cell.angle_gamma   90.00
#
_symmetry.space_group_name_H-M   'P 1'
#
loop_
_entity.id
_entity.type
_entity.pdbx_description
1 polymer ?
#
loop_
_entity_poly.entity_id
_entity_poly.type
_entity_poly.pdbx_seq_one_letter_code
_entity_poly.pdbx_strand_id
1 'polypeptide(L)'
;VDIPDFRYLCSLQVARKTYNLDSYRLPVAAMAAGFGDFAHHDALADSEACAAIMVHAANRHGAESIEELARITGSRLGAIGPLSLEPSSAGSRG
;
A
#
# COMPACT_ATOMS: atom_id res chain seq x y z
N VAL A 1 3.71 4.48 -28.48
CA VAL A 1 3.28 5.12 -27.22
C VAL A 1 4.27 4.66 -26.18
N ASP A 2 4.99 5.60 -25.57
CA ASP A 2 5.98 5.30 -24.54
C ASP A 2 5.27 5.00 -23.22
N ILE A 3 5.83 4.07 -22.43
CA ILE A 3 5.27 3.71 -21.13
C ILE A 3 5.66 4.81 -20.14
N PRO A 4 4.69 5.49 -19.51
CA PRO A 4 5.00 6.52 -18.52
C PRO A 4 5.53 5.88 -17.22
N ASP A 5 6.26 6.70 -16.48
CA ASP A 5 6.83 6.34 -15.21
C ASP A 5 5.81 6.49 -14.06
N PHE A 6 5.69 5.44 -13.24
CA PHE A 6 4.85 5.46 -12.05
C PHE A 6 5.61 5.01 -10.82
N ARG A 7 5.29 5.61 -9.67
CA ARG A 7 5.64 5.09 -8.35
C ARG A 7 4.41 4.50 -7.70
N TYR A 8 4.57 3.41 -6.95
CA TYR A 8 3.46 2.77 -6.25
C TYR A 8 3.86 2.31 -4.85
N LEU A 9 2.86 2.22 -3.98
CA LEU A 9 2.96 1.62 -2.65
C LEU A 9 1.94 0.50 -2.53
N CYS A 10 2.37 -0.67 -2.06
CA CYS A 10 1.52 -1.84 -1.99
C CYS A 10 0.69 -1.85 -0.69
N SER A 11 -0.64 -1.80 -0.81
CA SER A 11 -1.59 -1.84 0.32
C SER A 11 -1.39 -3.05 1.23
N LEU A 12 -1.05 -4.22 0.69
CA LEU A 12 -0.75 -5.41 1.48
C LEU A 12 0.52 -5.27 2.33
N GLN A 13 1.58 -4.65 1.79
CA GLN A 13 2.82 -4.43 2.55
C GLN A 13 2.57 -3.45 3.70
N VAL A 14 1.85 -2.37 3.43
CA VAL A 14 1.44 -1.39 4.44
C VAL A 14 0.55 -2.04 5.52
N ALA A 15 -0.43 -2.86 5.11
CA ALA A 15 -1.31 -3.56 6.05
C ALA A 15 -0.52 -4.46 7.03
N ARG A 16 0.45 -5.23 6.52
CA ARG A 16 1.34 -6.09 7.34
C ARG A 16 2.20 -5.34 8.34
N LYS A 17 2.43 -4.04 8.13
CA LYS A 17 3.20 -3.16 9.01
C LYS A 17 2.31 -2.33 9.95
N THR A 18 1.01 -2.29 9.68
CA THR A 18 0.04 -1.44 10.38
C THR A 18 -0.84 -2.23 11.32
N TYR A 19 -1.20 -3.46 10.94
CA TYR A 19 -2.11 -4.31 11.69
C TYR A 19 -1.38 -5.54 12.25
N ASN A 20 -2.02 -6.22 13.21
CA ASN A 20 -1.61 -7.53 13.69
C ASN A 20 -2.79 -8.49 13.52
N LEU A 21 -2.87 -9.13 12.35
CA LEU A 21 -3.99 -9.97 11.93
C LEU A 21 -3.52 -11.41 11.71
N ASP A 22 -4.40 -12.37 11.97
CA ASP A 22 -4.17 -13.80 11.68
C ASP A 22 -4.12 -14.09 10.17
N SER A 23 -4.72 -13.21 9.35
CA SER A 23 -4.71 -13.30 7.89
C SER A 23 -4.71 -11.91 7.26
N TYR A 24 -3.99 -11.76 6.14
CA TYR A 24 -3.94 -10.52 5.36
C TYR A 24 -4.61 -10.66 3.99
N ARG A 25 -5.59 -11.56 3.87
CA ARG A 25 -6.50 -11.55 2.71
C ARG A 25 -7.24 -10.22 2.70
N LEU A 26 -7.55 -9.72 1.49
CA LEU A 26 -8.10 -8.38 1.30
C LEU A 26 -9.34 -8.10 2.19
N PRO A 27 -10.34 -9.00 2.31
CA PRO A 27 -11.50 -8.73 3.18
C PRO A 27 -11.12 -8.57 4.66
N VAL A 28 -10.13 -9.33 5.15
CA VAL A 28 -9.71 -9.28 6.55
C VAL A 28 -8.97 -7.98 6.85
N ALA A 29 -8.06 -7.58 5.95
CA ALA A 29 -7.34 -6.31 6.08
C ALA A 29 -8.26 -5.09 5.90
N ALA A 30 -9.26 -5.18 5.01
CA ALA A 30 -10.27 -4.15 4.82
C ALA A 30 -11.14 -3.98 6.06
N MET A 31 -11.61 -5.07 6.67
CA MET A 31 -12.37 -5.01 7.92
C MET A 31 -11.56 -4.36 9.05
N ALA A 32 -10.25 -4.64 9.14
CA ALA A 32 -9.37 -3.98 10.10
C ALA A 32 -9.22 -2.47 9.85
N ALA A 33 -9.45 -2.01 8.62
CA ALA A 33 -9.53 -0.60 8.23
C ALA A 33 -10.93 0.00 8.38
N GLY A 34 -11.91 -0.76 8.91
CA GLY A 34 -13.31 -0.31 9.05
C GLY A 34 -14.14 -0.45 7.77
N PHE A 35 -13.64 -1.17 6.77
CA PHE A 35 -14.27 -1.35 5.47
C PHE A 35 -14.71 -2.82 5.35
N GLY A 36 -16.01 -3.10 5.51
CA GLY A 36 -16.51 -4.47 5.72
C GLY A 36 -17.48 -5.06 4.69
N ASP A 37 -18.10 -4.24 3.84
CA ASP A 37 -19.28 -4.65 3.06
C ASP A 37 -19.05 -4.53 1.54
N PHE A 38 -18.44 -5.56 0.93
CA PHE A 38 -18.14 -5.57 -0.51
C PHE A 38 -18.65 -6.84 -1.17
N ALA A 39 -19.28 -6.66 -2.34
CA ALA A 39 -19.50 -7.75 -3.27
C ALA A 39 -18.14 -8.38 -3.64
N HIS A 40 -17.88 -9.58 -3.14
CA HIS A 40 -16.65 -10.30 -3.45
C HIS A 40 -16.63 -10.61 -4.96
N HIS A 41 -15.59 -10.12 -5.67
CA HIS A 41 -15.31 -10.22 -7.11
C HIS A 41 -15.65 -9.01 -8.01
N ASP A 42 -15.86 -7.81 -7.47
CA ASP A 42 -15.84 -6.58 -8.27
C ASP A 42 -14.49 -5.85 -8.14
N ALA A 43 -13.83 -5.58 -9.27
CA ALA A 43 -12.57 -4.84 -9.33
C ALA A 43 -12.70 -3.43 -8.73
N LEU A 44 -13.89 -2.82 -8.83
CA LEU A 44 -14.18 -1.55 -8.18
C LEU A 44 -14.12 -1.71 -6.65
N ALA A 45 -14.80 -2.71 -6.11
CA ALA A 45 -14.84 -2.94 -4.68
C ALA A 45 -13.48 -3.34 -4.09
N ASP A 46 -12.69 -4.12 -4.84
CA ASP A 46 -11.31 -4.45 -4.45
C ASP A 46 -10.41 -3.20 -4.42
N SER A 47 -10.63 -2.25 -5.36
CA SER A 47 -9.90 -0.98 -5.42
C SER A 47 -10.28 -0.07 -4.25
N GLU A 48 -11.56 0.02 -3.91
CA GLU A 48 -12.03 0.77 -2.73
C GLU A 48 -11.48 0.18 -1.44
N ALA A 49 -11.41 -1.15 -1.33
CA ALA A 49 -10.81 -1.82 -0.16
C ALA A 49 -9.34 -1.51 -0.01
N CYS A 50 -8.58 -1.51 -1.12
CA CYS A 50 -7.19 -1.10 -1.11
C CYS A 50 -7.03 0.37 -0.68
N ALA A 51 -7.87 1.26 -1.20
CA ALA A 51 -7.85 2.67 -0.83
C ALA A 51 -8.18 2.87 0.66
N ALA A 52 -9.21 2.20 1.19
CA ALA A 52 -9.59 2.26 2.59
C ALA A 52 -8.45 1.82 3.52
N ILE A 53 -7.76 0.73 3.17
CA ILE A 53 -6.56 0.27 3.91
C ILE A 53 -5.48 1.34 3.93
N MET A 54 -5.20 1.98 2.78
CA MET A 54 -4.16 3.00 2.66
C MET A 54 -4.50 4.26 3.46
N VAL A 55 -5.73 4.77 3.34
CA VAL A 55 -6.20 5.96 4.06
C VAL A 55 -6.23 5.71 5.57
N HIS A 56 -6.74 4.55 6.01
CA HIS A 56 -6.75 4.21 7.42
C HIS A 56 -5.33 4.08 7.98
N ALA A 57 -4.41 3.45 7.23
CA ALA A 57 -3.01 3.37 7.63
C ALA A 57 -2.35 4.76 7.71
N ALA A 58 -2.57 5.63 6.72
CA ALA A 58 -2.07 7.01 6.72
C ALA A 58 -2.54 7.77 7.97
N ASN A 59 -3.85 7.74 8.25
CA ASN A 59 -4.43 8.38 9.43
C ASN A 59 -3.87 7.82 10.74
N ARG A 60 -3.72 6.49 10.84
CA ARG A 60 -3.18 5.82 12.03
C ARG A 60 -1.73 6.21 12.32
N HIS A 61 -0.93 6.40 11.27
CA HIS A 61 0.48 6.77 11.37
C HIS A 61 0.73 8.28 11.33
N GLY A 62 -0.32 9.09 11.14
CA GLY A 62 -0.19 10.54 10.97
C GLY A 62 0.60 10.94 9.71
N ALA A 63 0.54 10.13 8.66
CA ALA A 63 1.25 10.39 7.40
C ALA A 63 0.41 11.28 6.48
N GLU A 64 1.01 12.35 5.95
CA GLU A 64 0.33 13.27 5.02
C GLU A 64 0.63 12.97 3.54
N SER A 65 1.50 11.99 3.28
CA SER A 65 1.88 11.56 1.94
C SER A 65 2.16 10.05 1.85
N ILE A 66 2.16 9.51 0.64
CA ILE A 66 2.48 8.11 0.36
C ILE A 66 3.96 7.83 0.66
N GLU A 67 4.85 8.77 0.35
CA GLU A 67 6.27 8.73 0.67
C GLU A 67 6.51 8.66 2.19
N GLU A 68 5.78 9.48 2.95
CA GLU A 68 5.86 9.48 4.41
C GLU A 68 5.32 8.17 5.01
N LEU A 69 4.18 7.69 4.53
CA LEU A 69 3.61 6.42 4.98
C LEU A 69 4.57 5.26 4.70
N ALA A 70 5.21 5.24 3.52
CA ALA A 70 6.23 4.26 3.18
C ALA A 70 7.39 4.30 4.17
N ARG A 71 7.92 5.49 4.48
CA ARG A 71 9.00 5.70 5.45
C ARG A 71 8.62 5.21 6.86
N ILE A 72 7.45 5.60 7.38
CA ILE A 72 7.00 5.22 8.73
C ILE A 72 6.79 3.72 8.84
N THR A 73 6.17 3.10 7.84
CA THR A 73 5.93 1.65 7.82
C THR A 73 7.16 0.81 7.46
N GLY A 74 8.27 1.44 7.07
CA GLY A 74 9.45 0.76 6.55
C GLY A 74 9.18 0.01 5.24
N SER A 75 8.17 0.44 4.47
CA SER A 75 7.83 -0.10 3.15
C SER A 75 8.63 0.61 2.07
N ARG A 76 8.98 -0.11 1.00
CA ARG A 76 9.66 0.47 -0.15
C ARG A 76 8.65 0.87 -1.23
N LEU A 77 8.79 2.08 -1.78
CA LEU A 77 8.08 2.48 -2.99
C LEU A 77 8.62 1.70 -4.20
N GLY A 78 7.71 1.09 -4.94
CA GLY A 78 8.01 0.45 -6.22
C GLY A 78 7.94 1.46 -7.36
N ALA A 79 8.47 1.06 -8.52
CA ALA A 79 8.42 1.83 -9.76
C ALA A 79 7.95 0.93 -10.91
N ILE A 80 7.24 1.52 -11.87
CA ILE A 80 6.81 0.91 -13.14
C ILE A 80 7.24 1.86 -14.26
N GLY A 81 7.67 1.30 -15.39
CA GLY A 81 8.22 2.08 -16.51
C GLY A 81 9.76 2.14 -16.47
N PRO A 82 10.37 2.98 -17.31
CA PRO A 82 11.82 3.22 -17.31
C PRO A 82 12.44 3.43 -15.91
N LEU A 83 11.75 4.10 -14.99
CA LEU A 83 12.18 4.27 -13.59
C LEU A 83 12.42 2.95 -12.83
N SER A 84 11.81 1.84 -13.25
CA SER A 84 12.06 0.53 -12.63
C SER A 84 13.46 -0.02 -12.95
N LEU A 85 14.09 0.45 -14.02
CA LEU A 85 15.40 -0.01 -14.47
C LEU A 85 16.54 0.72 -13.77
N GLU A 86 16.24 1.89 -13.18
CA GLU A 86 17.19 2.63 -12.37
C GLU A 86 17.54 1.81 -11.12
N PRO A 87 18.83 1.54 -10.87
CA PRO A 87 19.24 0.79 -9.69
C PRO A 87 18.82 1.57 -8.45
N SER A 88 17.95 0.96 -7.64
CA SER A 88 17.55 1.55 -6.36
C SER A 88 18.81 1.73 -5.52
N SER A 89 19.13 2.98 -5.18
CA SER A 89 20.12 3.33 -4.18
C SER A 89 19.65 2.76 -2.83
N ALA A 90 19.90 1.48 -2.63
CA ALA A 90 19.61 0.79 -1.38
C ALA A 90 20.49 1.43 -0.32
N GLY A 91 19.85 2.22 0.57
CA GLY A 91 20.48 2.67 1.79
C GLY A 91 21.06 1.48 2.54
N SER A 92 22.33 1.58 2.89
CA SER A 92 23.06 0.64 3.73
C SER A 92 22.28 0.35 5.00
N ARG A 93 22.00 -0.92 5.26
CA ARG A 93 21.63 -1.38 6.60
C ARG A 93 22.86 -1.24 7.49
N GLY A 94 22.85 -0.26 8.39
CA GLY A 94 23.71 -0.16 9.57
C GLY A 94 22.89 -0.42 10.82
#